data_AF-A0A948X4J2-F1
#
_entry.id   AF-A0A948X4J2-F1
#
_cell.length_a   1.000
_cell.length_b   1.000
_cell.length_c   1.000
_cell.angle_alpha   90.00
_cell.angle_beta   90.00
_cell.angle_gamma   90.00
#
_symmetry.space_group_name_H-M   'P 1'
#
loop_
_entity.id
_entity.type
_entity.pdbx_description
1 polymer ?
#
loop_
_entity_poly.entity_id
_entity_poly.type
_entity_poly.pdbx_seq_one_letter_code
_entity_poly.pdbx_strand_id
1 'polypeptide(L)'
;MKKIISTISAIIILTALIAPAALAANPRFNFEAADLKTLSVANRTANTIWQNNSISANNNDQVAFQVYYRNGVADTIARNTRVRLTFSTSAQSAISVNVSLSADNAPTVTDSVAINSAVAQKLVFDTANIYWYPNQSPNATTRSATASASGYIELNIGDIADCWPYQGYVTFYAQLAPAASYSLAINKNVRNISLNQID
;
A
#
# COMPACT_ATOMS: atom_id res chain seq x y z
N MET A 1 -31.49 81.76 -35.20
CA MET A 1 -31.35 80.44 -35.85
C MET A 1 -30.38 79.60 -35.03
N LYS A 2 -30.89 78.64 -34.24
CA LYS A 2 -30.08 77.78 -33.35
C LYS A 2 -29.78 76.45 -34.07
N LYS A 3 -28.50 76.09 -34.21
CA LYS A 3 -28.06 74.79 -34.73
C LYS A 3 -27.89 73.83 -33.54
N ILE A 4 -28.61 72.71 -33.56
CA ILE A 4 -28.49 71.64 -32.56
C ILE A 4 -27.55 70.59 -33.15
N ILE A 5 -26.39 70.40 -32.51
CA ILE A 5 -25.42 69.35 -32.84
C ILE A 5 -25.78 68.14 -31.98
N SER A 6 -26.19 67.04 -32.62
CA SER A 6 -26.52 65.77 -31.98
C SER A 6 -25.32 64.83 -32.06
N THR A 7 -24.60 64.65 -30.96
CA THR A 7 -23.50 63.67 -30.82
C THR A 7 -24.08 62.35 -30.33
N ILE A 8 -24.14 61.36 -31.23
CA ILE A 8 -24.48 59.96 -30.91
C ILE A 8 -23.22 59.29 -30.35
N SER A 9 -23.22 58.99 -29.05
CA SER A 9 -22.16 58.21 -28.40
C SER A 9 -22.47 56.72 -28.55
N ALA A 10 -21.65 56.00 -29.31
CA ALA A 10 -21.73 54.55 -29.44
C ALA A 10 -21.07 53.89 -28.21
N ILE A 11 -21.87 53.24 -27.36
CA ILE A 11 -21.39 52.42 -26.25
C ILE A 11 -21.07 51.03 -26.83
N ILE A 12 -19.78 50.72 -26.97
CA ILE A 12 -19.30 49.37 -27.29
C ILE A 12 -19.29 48.57 -25.98
N ILE A 13 -20.29 47.72 -25.77
CA ILE A 13 -20.31 46.76 -24.66
C ILE A 13 -19.40 45.61 -25.06
N LEU A 14 -18.16 45.62 -24.57
CA LEU A 14 -17.22 44.52 -24.73
C LEU A 14 -17.58 43.41 -23.74
N THR A 15 -18.43 42.46 -24.16
CA THR A 15 -18.70 41.24 -23.40
C THR A 15 -17.47 40.34 -23.43
N ALA A 16 -16.64 40.43 -22.39
CA ALA A 16 -15.58 39.46 -22.17
C ALA A 16 -16.20 38.06 -21.99
N LEU A 17 -16.03 37.18 -22.96
CA LEU A 17 -16.28 35.75 -22.80
C LEU A 17 -15.32 35.22 -21.73
N ILE A 18 -15.80 35.12 -20.50
CA ILE A 18 -15.13 34.33 -19.47
C ILE A 18 -15.38 32.87 -19.84
N ALA A 19 -14.47 32.28 -20.60
CA ALA A 19 -14.45 30.83 -20.80
C ALA A 19 -14.36 30.19 -19.40
N PRO A 20 -15.22 29.22 -19.05
CA PRO A 20 -15.08 28.51 -17.79
C PRO A 20 -13.69 27.87 -17.79
N ALA A 21 -12.86 28.25 -16.82
CA ALA A 21 -11.60 27.57 -16.60
C ALA A 21 -11.95 26.11 -16.31
N ALA A 22 -11.63 25.22 -17.25
CA ALA A 22 -11.71 23.79 -17.01
C ALA A 22 -10.79 23.51 -15.81
N LEU A 23 -11.38 23.22 -14.66
CA LEU A 23 -10.63 22.78 -13.50
C LEU A 23 -9.94 21.48 -13.92
N ALA A 24 -8.60 21.49 -13.96
CA ALA A 24 -7.83 20.29 -14.24
C ALA A 24 -8.31 19.20 -13.27
N ALA A 25 -8.65 18.02 -13.81
CA ALA A 25 -9.11 16.92 -12.99
C ALA A 25 -8.00 16.52 -12.01
N ASN A 26 -8.35 16.25 -10.76
CA ASN A 26 -7.37 15.75 -9.79
C ASN A 26 -7.03 14.28 -10.12
N PRO A 27 -5.77 13.84 -9.92
CA PRO A 27 -5.41 12.43 -10.03
C PRO A 27 -6.33 11.54 -9.20
N ARG A 28 -6.59 10.33 -9.70
CA ARG A 28 -7.40 9.32 -9.01
C ARG A 28 -6.81 7.94 -9.26
N PHE A 29 -6.71 7.17 -8.18
CA PHE A 29 -6.18 5.83 -8.24
C PHE A 29 -7.28 4.79 -8.48
N ASN A 30 -6.94 3.75 -9.26
CA ASN A 30 -7.62 2.44 -9.31
C ASN A 30 -9.16 2.50 -9.40
N PHE A 31 -9.72 3.38 -10.24
CA PHE A 31 -11.17 3.64 -10.29
C PHE A 31 -11.85 3.13 -11.57
N GLU A 32 -11.09 2.72 -12.58
CA GLU A 32 -11.65 2.21 -13.83
C GLU A 32 -11.90 0.70 -13.73
N ALA A 33 -12.86 0.18 -14.50
CA ALA A 33 -13.24 -1.23 -14.43
C ALA A 33 -12.11 -2.21 -14.82
N ALA A 34 -11.11 -1.74 -15.58
CA ALA A 34 -9.95 -2.54 -15.97
C ALA A 34 -8.81 -2.53 -14.93
N ASP A 35 -8.94 -1.73 -13.86
CA ASP A 35 -7.96 -1.72 -12.78
C ASP A 35 -7.95 -3.05 -12.02
N LEU A 36 -6.75 -3.48 -11.64
CA LEU A 36 -6.60 -4.57 -10.69
C LEU A 36 -7.06 -4.12 -9.31
N LYS A 37 -7.39 -5.10 -8.46
CA LYS A 37 -7.72 -4.83 -7.06
C LYS A 37 -6.52 -4.17 -6.37
N THR A 38 -6.78 -3.13 -5.58
CA THR A 38 -5.73 -2.36 -4.91
C THR A 38 -4.89 -3.23 -3.98
N LEU A 39 -5.50 -4.17 -3.25
CA LEU A 39 -4.77 -5.09 -2.37
C LEU A 39 -5.06 -6.55 -2.70
N SER A 40 -3.98 -7.32 -2.86
CA SER A 40 -4.01 -8.78 -2.95
C SER A 40 -3.02 -9.39 -1.97
N VAL A 41 -3.28 -10.62 -1.53
CA VAL A 41 -2.46 -11.36 -0.56
C VAL A 41 -2.19 -12.78 -1.03
N ALA A 42 -1.02 -13.33 -0.70
CA ALA A 42 -0.65 -14.71 -0.99
C ALA A 42 0.15 -15.32 0.16
N ASN A 43 -0.04 -16.62 0.41
CA ASN A 43 0.85 -17.40 1.27
C ASN A 43 2.01 -17.91 0.41
N ARG A 44 3.20 -17.38 0.66
CA ARG A 44 4.41 -17.69 -0.11
C ARG A 44 5.01 -19.02 0.27
N THR A 45 4.97 -19.38 1.55
CA THR A 45 5.41 -20.70 2.00
C THR A 45 4.59 -21.81 1.35
N ALA A 46 3.26 -21.64 1.29
CA ALA A 46 2.36 -22.58 0.64
C ALA A 46 2.24 -22.38 -0.89
N ASN A 47 3.00 -21.46 -1.49
CA ASN A 47 3.00 -21.12 -2.91
C ASN A 47 1.58 -20.91 -3.50
N THR A 48 0.73 -20.17 -2.79
CA THR A 48 -0.62 -19.88 -3.28
C THR A 48 -0.59 -18.79 -4.35
N ILE A 49 -1.59 -18.82 -5.24
CA ILE A 49 -1.87 -17.67 -6.12
C ILE A 49 -2.31 -16.44 -5.31
N TRP A 50 -2.25 -15.26 -5.94
CA TRP A 50 -2.78 -14.03 -5.38
C TRP A 50 -4.28 -14.11 -5.14
N GLN A 51 -4.73 -13.70 -3.96
CA GLN A 51 -6.13 -13.65 -3.58
C GLN A 51 -6.53 -12.25 -3.16
N ASN A 52 -7.77 -11.89 -3.45
CA ASN A 52 -8.27 -10.52 -3.30
C ASN A 52 -8.96 -10.25 -1.96
N ASN A 53 -9.28 -11.29 -1.18
CA ASN A 53 -10.10 -11.14 0.02
C ASN A 53 -9.43 -11.73 1.25
N SER A 54 -9.00 -12.99 1.16
CA SER A 54 -8.35 -13.65 2.29
C SER A 54 -7.45 -14.79 1.85
N ILE A 55 -6.60 -15.25 2.75
CA ILE A 55 -5.84 -16.51 2.64
C ILE A 55 -5.88 -17.25 3.98
N SER A 56 -5.52 -18.54 3.95
CA SER A 56 -5.17 -19.30 5.14
C SER A 56 -3.65 -19.40 5.27
N ALA A 57 -3.14 -19.28 6.49
CA ALA A 57 -1.71 -19.40 6.76
C ALA A 57 -1.42 -19.95 8.17
N ASN A 58 -0.31 -20.66 8.29
CA ASN A 58 0.16 -21.30 9.50
C ASN A 58 1.29 -20.51 10.16
N ASN A 59 1.70 -21.00 11.33
CA ASN A 59 2.79 -20.38 12.07
C ASN A 59 4.11 -20.47 11.28
N ASN A 60 4.86 -19.37 11.28
CA ASN A 60 6.09 -19.19 10.52
C ASN A 60 5.91 -19.21 8.98
N ASP A 61 4.68 -19.14 8.47
CA ASP A 61 4.49 -18.92 7.04
C ASP A 61 4.89 -17.48 6.68
N GLN A 62 5.53 -17.34 5.52
CA GLN A 62 5.74 -16.07 4.88
C GLN A 62 4.50 -15.73 4.05
N VAL A 63 3.94 -14.55 4.27
CA VAL A 63 2.86 -13.99 3.47
C VAL A 63 3.38 -12.79 2.69
N ALA A 64 2.78 -12.55 1.52
CA ALA A 64 3.06 -11.38 0.71
C ALA A 64 1.78 -10.59 0.47
N PHE A 65 1.92 -9.27 0.45
CA PHE A 65 0.86 -8.31 0.12
C PHE A 65 1.29 -7.54 -1.12
N GLN A 66 0.49 -7.59 -2.18
CA GLN A 66 0.71 -6.80 -3.40
C GLN A 66 -0.26 -5.64 -3.42
N VAL A 67 0.28 -4.44 -3.51
CA VAL A 67 -0.51 -3.21 -3.66
C VAL A 67 -0.40 -2.72 -5.09
N TYR A 68 -1.49 -2.78 -5.84
CA TYR A 68 -1.57 -2.21 -7.18
C TYR A 68 -1.84 -0.71 -7.13
N TYR A 69 -1.24 0.03 -8.06
CA TYR A 69 -1.54 1.44 -8.25
C TYR A 69 -1.54 1.80 -9.75
N ARG A 70 -2.45 2.70 -10.12
CA ARG A 70 -2.45 3.44 -11.39
C ARG A 70 -3.17 4.75 -11.21
N ASN A 71 -2.57 5.86 -11.66
CA ASN A 71 -3.29 7.11 -11.83
C ASN A 71 -4.10 7.04 -13.14
N GLY A 72 -5.42 6.95 -13.04
CA GLY A 72 -6.30 6.78 -14.21
C GLY A 72 -6.76 8.09 -14.86
N VAL A 73 -6.34 9.26 -14.35
CA VAL A 73 -6.82 10.55 -14.88
C VAL A 73 -5.80 11.12 -15.85
N ALA A 74 -6.16 11.20 -17.13
CA ALA A 74 -5.30 11.69 -18.20
C ALA A 74 -4.72 13.10 -17.93
N ASP A 75 -3.47 13.32 -18.34
CA ASP A 75 -2.71 14.56 -18.21
C ASP A 75 -2.54 15.04 -16.76
N THR A 76 -2.41 14.11 -15.81
CA THR A 76 -2.22 14.43 -14.38
C THR A 76 -1.05 13.66 -13.76
N ILE A 77 -0.53 14.19 -12.65
CA ILE A 77 0.52 13.54 -11.86
C ILE A 77 0.05 13.46 -10.40
N ALA A 78 -0.04 12.24 -9.86
CA ALA A 78 -0.27 12.01 -8.44
C ALA A 78 1.06 12.20 -7.70
N ARG A 79 1.16 13.28 -6.92
CA ARG A 79 2.42 13.71 -6.30
C ARG A 79 2.66 13.03 -4.97
N ASN A 80 3.91 12.61 -4.74
CA ASN A 80 4.36 12.11 -3.44
C ASN A 80 3.49 10.93 -2.95
N THR A 81 3.28 9.97 -3.84
CA THR A 81 2.37 8.84 -3.63
C THR A 81 2.89 7.93 -2.53
N ARG A 82 2.03 7.61 -1.55
CA ARG A 82 2.35 6.77 -0.39
C ARG A 82 1.45 5.56 -0.35
N VAL A 83 2.08 4.41 -0.15
CA VAL A 83 1.44 3.12 0.11
C VAL A 83 1.65 2.79 1.57
N ARG A 84 0.55 2.68 2.33
CA ARG A 84 0.58 2.32 3.75
C ARG A 84 -0.24 1.07 4.01
N LEU A 85 0.37 0.06 4.64
CA LEU A 85 -0.36 -1.06 5.23
C LEU A 85 -0.55 -0.80 6.72
N THR A 86 -1.78 -1.00 7.21
CA THR A 86 -2.17 -0.87 8.62
C THR A 86 -2.71 -2.21 9.11
N PHE A 87 -2.24 -2.65 10.27
CA PHE A 87 -2.54 -3.98 10.82
C PHE A 87 -2.47 -3.95 12.35
N SER A 88 -3.13 -4.92 12.98
CA SER A 88 -2.99 -5.12 14.43
C SER A 88 -1.61 -5.64 14.78
N THR A 89 -0.96 -5.04 15.79
CA THR A 89 0.30 -5.57 16.36
C THR A 89 0.07 -6.68 17.37
N SER A 90 -1.17 -6.81 17.87
CA SER A 90 -1.60 -7.89 18.76
C SER A 90 -1.82 -9.17 17.97
N ALA A 91 -1.50 -10.31 18.59
CA ALA A 91 -1.71 -11.61 17.97
C ALA A 91 -3.22 -11.93 17.81
N GLN A 92 -3.62 -12.39 16.63
CA GLN A 92 -5.00 -12.71 16.26
C GLN A 92 -5.03 -13.97 15.39
N SER A 93 -6.12 -14.75 15.45
CA SER A 93 -6.35 -15.86 14.53
C SER A 93 -6.90 -15.40 13.18
N ALA A 94 -7.53 -14.22 13.15
CA ALA A 94 -7.97 -13.54 11.93
C ALA A 94 -7.33 -12.15 11.91
N ILE A 95 -6.28 -11.99 11.11
CA ILE A 95 -5.53 -10.74 10.99
C ILE A 95 -6.09 -9.97 9.81
N SER A 96 -6.65 -8.77 10.06
CA SER A 96 -7.06 -7.84 9.00
C SER A 96 -5.90 -6.90 8.67
N VAL A 97 -5.60 -6.77 7.39
CA VAL A 97 -4.62 -5.82 6.86
C VAL A 97 -5.33 -4.88 5.91
N ASN A 98 -5.22 -3.59 6.20
CA ASN A 98 -5.81 -2.52 5.40
C ASN A 98 -4.69 -1.80 4.65
N VAL A 99 -4.92 -1.48 3.38
CA VAL A 99 -4.05 -0.57 2.63
C VAL A 99 -4.70 0.79 2.49
N SER A 100 -3.89 1.85 2.50
CA SER A 100 -4.24 3.15 1.95
C SER A 100 -3.22 3.55 0.89
N LEU A 101 -3.70 3.87 -0.31
CA LEU A 101 -2.95 4.47 -1.41
C LEU A 101 -3.34 5.95 -1.51
N SER A 102 -2.39 6.84 -1.27
CA SER A 102 -2.64 8.28 -1.16
C SER A 102 -1.59 9.08 -1.92
N ALA A 103 -1.92 10.31 -2.29
CA ALA A 103 -0.99 11.30 -2.85
C ALA A 103 -1.40 12.69 -2.36
N ASP A 104 -0.49 13.66 -2.38
CA ASP A 104 -0.73 15.00 -1.83
C ASP A 104 -1.89 15.74 -2.54
N ASN A 105 -2.17 15.37 -3.79
CA ASN A 105 -3.19 15.97 -4.65
C ASN A 105 -4.25 14.97 -5.16
N ALA A 106 -4.39 13.79 -4.53
CA ALA A 106 -5.37 12.78 -4.92
C ALA A 106 -6.20 12.29 -3.73
N PRO A 107 -7.48 11.93 -3.93
CA PRO A 107 -8.23 11.20 -2.92
C PRO A 107 -7.53 9.88 -2.55
N THR A 108 -7.59 9.52 -1.27
CA THR A 108 -7.05 8.24 -0.79
C THR A 108 -7.97 7.09 -1.20
N VAL A 109 -7.39 6.01 -1.71
CA VAL A 109 -8.07 4.73 -1.96
C VAL A 109 -7.70 3.75 -0.87
N THR A 110 -8.67 3.02 -0.36
CA THR A 110 -8.47 2.00 0.69
C THR A 110 -8.99 0.65 0.26
N ASP A 111 -8.34 -0.40 0.74
CA ASP A 111 -8.76 -1.79 0.52
C ASP A 111 -8.30 -2.66 1.69
N SER A 112 -8.82 -3.88 1.81
CA SER A 112 -8.49 -4.77 2.92
C SER A 112 -8.48 -6.23 2.52
N VAL A 113 -7.63 -7.00 3.20
CA VAL A 113 -7.54 -8.47 3.10
C VAL A 113 -7.44 -9.07 4.49
N ALA A 114 -7.78 -10.35 4.61
CA ALA A 114 -7.67 -11.10 5.86
C ALA A 114 -6.72 -12.30 5.75
N ILE A 115 -6.01 -12.59 6.83
CA ILE A 115 -5.24 -13.82 6.99
C ILE A 115 -5.88 -14.63 8.11
N ASN A 116 -6.31 -15.85 7.78
CA ASN A 116 -6.95 -16.76 8.72
C ASN A 116 -5.96 -17.84 9.16
N SER A 117 -5.91 -18.11 10.47
CA SER A 117 -5.09 -19.14 11.06
C SER A 117 -5.85 -19.86 12.18
N ALA A 118 -5.48 -21.11 12.45
CA ALA A 118 -6.06 -21.89 13.55
C ALA A 118 -5.61 -21.39 14.94
N VAL A 119 -4.51 -20.63 15.01
CA VAL A 119 -3.92 -20.12 16.26
C VAL A 119 -3.64 -18.62 16.14
N ALA A 120 -3.60 -17.91 17.27
CA ALA A 120 -3.33 -16.48 17.28
C ALA A 120 -1.87 -16.16 16.92
N GLN A 121 -1.68 -15.27 15.95
CA GLN A 121 -0.39 -14.88 15.38
C GLN A 121 -0.32 -13.39 15.08
N LYS A 122 0.87 -12.85 14.89
CA LYS A 122 1.11 -11.46 14.50
C LYS A 122 1.99 -11.38 13.27
N LEU A 123 1.84 -10.30 12.51
CA LEU A 123 2.68 -10.02 11.35
C LEU A 123 4.01 -9.38 11.79
N VAL A 124 5.10 -9.88 11.22
CA VAL A 124 6.43 -9.29 11.33
C VAL A 124 6.92 -8.96 9.92
N PHE A 125 6.86 -7.68 9.55
CA PHE A 125 7.24 -7.21 8.22
C PHE A 125 8.75 -7.02 8.08
N ASP A 126 9.28 -7.35 6.89
CA ASP A 126 10.60 -6.89 6.47
C ASP A 126 10.46 -5.49 5.89
N THR A 127 10.83 -4.47 6.67
CA THR A 127 10.74 -3.07 6.25
C THR A 127 11.94 -2.59 5.44
N ALA A 128 13.00 -3.39 5.35
CA ALA A 128 14.21 -3.06 4.61
C ALA A 128 14.11 -3.51 3.14
N ASN A 129 13.39 -4.61 2.88
CA ASN A 129 13.29 -5.22 1.56
C ASN A 129 11.85 -5.21 1.01
N ILE A 130 11.34 -4.02 0.70
CA ILE A 130 10.09 -3.86 -0.04
C ILE A 130 10.37 -3.82 -1.54
N TYR A 131 9.64 -4.59 -2.33
CA TYR A 131 9.90 -4.74 -3.76
C TYR A 131 8.92 -3.87 -4.55
N TRP A 132 9.43 -2.85 -5.24
CA TRP A 132 8.63 -1.95 -6.07
C TRP A 132 8.83 -2.25 -7.56
N TYR A 133 7.73 -2.44 -8.27
CA TYR A 133 7.69 -2.75 -9.70
C TYR A 133 7.03 -1.56 -10.44
N PRO A 134 7.78 -0.50 -10.74
CA PRO A 134 7.24 0.69 -11.40
C PRO A 134 7.04 0.49 -12.89
N ASN A 135 6.10 1.23 -13.49
CA ASN A 135 5.95 1.37 -14.94
C ASN A 135 5.86 0.03 -15.68
N GLN A 136 5.06 -0.89 -15.16
CA GLN A 136 4.92 -2.27 -15.66
C GLN A 136 6.23 -3.08 -15.71
N SER A 137 7.28 -2.63 -15.02
CA SER A 137 8.57 -3.32 -14.99
C SER A 137 8.41 -4.73 -14.41
N PRO A 138 8.97 -5.77 -15.06
CA PRO A 138 9.05 -7.11 -14.48
C PRO A 138 10.13 -7.19 -13.39
N ASN A 139 11.03 -6.21 -13.33
CA ASN A 139 12.14 -6.16 -12.39
C ASN A 139 11.81 -5.24 -11.23
N ALA A 140 11.96 -5.76 -10.01
CA ALA A 140 11.78 -4.99 -8.80
C ALA A 140 12.97 -4.07 -8.53
N THR A 141 12.69 -2.91 -7.97
CA THR A 141 13.65 -2.10 -7.23
C THR A 141 13.35 -2.26 -5.73
N THR A 142 14.37 -2.57 -4.94
CA THR A 142 14.23 -2.67 -3.48
C THR A 142 14.14 -1.28 -2.86
N ARG A 143 13.23 -1.13 -1.89
CA ARG A 143 12.98 0.09 -1.12
C ARG A 143 12.84 -0.25 0.37
N SER A 144 13.20 0.71 1.22
CA SER A 144 12.88 0.65 2.65
C SER A 144 11.60 1.42 2.95
N ALA A 145 10.77 0.88 3.83
CA ALA A 145 9.58 1.52 4.35
C ALA A 145 9.81 2.05 5.77
N THR A 146 9.06 3.08 6.14
CA THR A 146 8.94 3.49 7.54
C THR A 146 7.94 2.58 8.25
N ALA A 147 8.14 2.35 9.55
CA ALA A 147 7.23 1.56 10.36
C ALA A 147 6.91 2.27 11.68
N SER A 148 5.69 2.09 12.16
CA SER A 148 5.27 2.57 13.48
C SER A 148 5.08 1.43 14.45
N ALA A 149 5.41 1.68 15.71
CA ALA A 149 5.11 0.81 16.83
C ALA A 149 3.58 0.56 16.99
N SER A 150 2.75 1.46 16.47
CA SER A 150 1.28 1.37 16.53
C SER A 150 0.64 0.55 15.41
N GLY A 151 1.42 -0.11 14.54
CA GLY A 151 0.88 -1.06 13.55
C GLY A 151 0.61 -0.47 12.17
N TYR A 152 1.59 0.25 11.60
CA TYR A 152 1.61 0.51 10.17
C TYR A 152 3.02 0.42 9.59
N ILE A 153 3.09 0.16 8.29
CA ILE A 153 4.27 0.37 7.46
C ILE A 153 3.90 1.27 6.28
N GLU A 154 4.78 2.20 5.90
CA GLU A 154 4.54 3.14 4.83
C GLU A 154 5.77 3.27 3.92
N LEU A 155 5.51 3.13 2.62
CA LEU A 155 6.47 3.39 1.55
C LEU A 155 6.00 4.59 0.72
N ASN A 156 6.90 5.56 0.53
CA ASN A 156 6.74 6.60 -0.48
C ASN A 156 7.32 6.11 -1.82
N ILE A 157 6.49 6.08 -2.86
CA ILE A 157 6.87 5.65 -4.22
C ILE A 157 7.06 6.83 -5.19
N GLY A 158 6.99 8.06 -4.69
CA GLY A 158 7.21 9.28 -5.46
C GLY A 158 6.02 9.66 -6.34
N ASP A 159 6.30 10.37 -7.42
CA ASP A 159 5.27 10.87 -8.33
C ASP A 159 4.85 9.80 -9.33
N ILE A 160 3.54 9.65 -9.52
CA ILE A 160 2.95 8.70 -10.48
C ILE A 160 2.25 9.48 -11.58
N ALA A 161 2.80 9.41 -12.79
CA ALA A 161 2.17 9.96 -13.99
C ALA A 161 0.88 9.20 -14.36
N ASP A 162 0.05 9.82 -15.17
CA ASP A 162 -1.19 9.24 -15.69
C ASP A 162 -0.95 8.16 -16.74
N CYS A 163 -1.97 7.34 -16.99
CA CYS A 163 -2.05 6.33 -18.04
C CYS A 163 -1.44 4.96 -17.69
N TRP A 164 -1.81 3.95 -18.49
CA TRP A 164 -1.44 2.54 -18.30
C TRP A 164 0.06 2.27 -18.17
N PRO A 165 0.98 2.91 -18.94
CA PRO A 165 2.41 2.61 -18.86
C PRO A 165 3.02 2.86 -17.48
N TYR A 166 2.42 3.72 -16.66
CA TYR A 166 2.96 4.12 -15.35
C TYR A 166 2.31 3.38 -14.17
N GLN A 167 1.41 2.44 -14.45
CA GLN A 167 0.92 1.54 -13.42
C GLN A 167 2.04 0.66 -12.85
N GLY A 168 1.82 0.15 -11.65
CA GLY A 168 2.76 -0.78 -11.04
C GLY A 168 2.20 -1.42 -9.79
N TYR A 169 3.09 -2.06 -9.04
CA TYR A 169 2.74 -2.60 -7.74
C TYR A 169 3.91 -2.59 -6.77
N VAL A 170 3.58 -2.62 -5.48
CA VAL A 170 4.51 -2.76 -4.37
C VAL A 170 4.24 -4.08 -3.67
N THR A 171 5.26 -4.87 -3.40
CA THR A 171 5.14 -6.13 -2.65
C THR A 171 5.80 -6.03 -1.29
N PHE A 172 5.00 -6.23 -0.24
CA PHE A 172 5.44 -6.32 1.14
C PHE A 172 5.48 -7.79 1.58
N TYR A 173 6.53 -8.19 2.28
CA TYR A 173 6.64 -9.52 2.86
C TYR A 173 6.53 -9.44 4.39
N ALA A 174 5.80 -10.38 4.97
CA ALA A 174 5.72 -10.55 6.42
C ALA A 174 5.85 -12.03 6.79
N GLN A 175 6.45 -12.27 7.95
CA GLN A 175 6.42 -13.57 8.62
C GLN A 175 5.28 -13.59 9.64
N LEU A 176 4.56 -14.70 9.71
CA LEU A 176 3.61 -14.93 10.80
C LEU A 176 4.35 -15.48 12.02
N ALA A 177 4.37 -14.71 13.09
CA ALA A 177 4.98 -15.09 14.36
C ALA A 177 3.90 -15.49 15.38
N PRO A 178 4.16 -16.48 16.25
CA PRO A 178 3.21 -16.90 17.27
C PRO A 178 3.02 -15.81 18.32
N ALA A 179 1.87 -15.82 19.01
CA ALA A 179 1.59 -14.91 20.12
C ALA A 179 2.63 -14.99 21.26
N ALA A 180 3.16 -16.20 21.52
CA ALA A 180 4.21 -16.46 22.49
C ALA A 180 5.34 -17.27 21.82
N SER A 181 6.58 -16.84 22.02
CA SER A 181 7.76 -17.67 21.75
C SER A 181 8.04 -18.48 23.01
N TYR A 182 7.74 -19.78 22.98
CA TYR A 182 8.16 -20.68 24.05
C TYR A 182 9.64 -21.03 23.86
N SER A 183 10.51 -20.62 24.78
CA SER A 183 11.90 -21.10 24.83
C SER A 183 11.98 -22.29 25.77
N LEU A 184 12.32 -23.47 25.24
CA LEU A 184 12.65 -24.63 26.07
C LEU A 184 14.13 -24.55 26.46
N ALA A 185 14.41 -24.28 27.73
CA ALA A 185 15.74 -24.41 28.30
C ALA A 185 15.91 -25.82 28.88
N ILE A 186 16.68 -26.68 28.22
CA ILE A 186 17.04 -28.00 28.74
C ILE A 186 18.35 -27.87 29.52
N ASN A 187 18.26 -27.84 30.85
CA ASN A 187 19.42 -28.01 31.71
C ASN A 187 19.65 -29.51 31.91
N LYS A 188 20.73 -30.05 31.31
CA LYS A 188 21.13 -31.44 31.49
C LYS A 188 22.29 -31.53 32.47
N ASN A 189 22.04 -32.07 33.66
CA ASN A 189 23.11 -32.54 34.53
C ASN A 189 23.53 -33.93 34.06
N VAL A 190 24.75 -34.06 33.55
CA VAL A 190 25.31 -35.36 33.15
C VAL A 190 26.17 -35.88 34.29
N ARG A 191 25.85 -37.06 34.82
CA ARG A 191 26.73 -37.76 35.77
C ARG A 191 27.93 -38.33 35.01
N ASN A 192 29.14 -37.98 35.44
CA ASN A 192 30.34 -38.65 34.96
C ASN A 192 30.50 -40.01 35.67
N ILE A 193 30.27 -41.10 34.93
CA ILE A 193 30.34 -42.47 35.43
C ILE A 193 31.73 -43.09 35.33
N SER A 194 32.72 -42.41 34.76
CA SER A 194 34.09 -42.95 34.67
C SER A 194 34.84 -42.97 36.01
N LEU A 195 34.30 -42.34 37.06
CA LEU A 195 35.01 -42.16 38.34
C LEU A 195 34.59 -43.08 39.48
N ASN A 196 33.55 -43.91 39.34
CA ASN A 196 33.17 -44.96 40.32
C ASN A 196 33.26 -44.55 41.81
N GLN A 197 32.99 -43.29 42.16
CA GLN A 197 32.95 -42.85 43.55
C GLN A 197 31.58 -43.19 44.13
N ILE A 198 31.59 -44.14 45.06
CA ILE A 198 30.49 -44.46 45.96
C ILE A 198 30.67 -43.52 47.16
N ASP A 199 29.61 -42.77 47.50
CA ASP A 199 29.54 -41.96 48.73
C ASP A 199 29.73 -42.83 49.98
#